data_AF-A0A9P5BVF4-F1
#
_entry.id   AF-A0A9P5BVF4-F1
#
_cell.length_a   1.000
_cell.length_b   1.000
_cell.length_c   1.000
_cell.angle_alpha   90.00
_cell.angle_beta   90.00
_cell.angle_gamma   90.00
#
_symmetry.space_group_name_H-M   'P 1'
#
loop_
_entity.id
_entity.type
_entity.pdbx_description
1 polymer ?
#
loop_
_entity_poly.entity_id
_entity_poly.type
_entity_poly.pdbx_seq_one_letter_code
_entity_poly.pdbx_strand_id
1 'polypeptide(L)'
;MAAGQDTSSDYEKLLAQLKSKSLAKYLDNIPTPDRVEFSSSTLPNALPSKLFVGRQQNTNNKIYAYMQHSQRCKQDSTPHHQVNFYAENGDQKERILSKTLQEHKILPPFDKTLPEDPQQVTQNDRARLGVMVRWYLIAAGYAKNVVLKENESCPVRLSGALEYIAKRLGPSELWSPSVGGTPEVELPTTPLGCVAIEPAPFSAPVVIEEQLAVGRDAVNHTVQDTSLRGTKRPAKSDADIEHLLALAKGQLAKKRSHLQEIAVKMRDVEQERRLLEVRIGVLDEDWGGLEAERNKIVPSIENFNSALDH
;
A
#
# COMPACT_ATOMS: atom_id res chain seq x y z
N MET A 1 -1.06 41.76 -6.21
CA MET A 1 -1.31 41.22 -4.85
C MET A 1 -0.33 40.09 -4.63
N ALA A 2 0.58 40.26 -3.67
CA ALA A 2 1.63 39.28 -3.42
C ALA A 2 1.04 38.02 -2.79
N ALA A 3 1.14 36.89 -3.49
CA ALA A 3 0.88 35.59 -2.89
C ALA A 3 1.96 35.35 -1.83
N GLY A 4 1.58 35.39 -0.56
CA GLY A 4 2.45 34.97 0.52
C GLY A 4 2.92 33.56 0.24
N GLN A 5 4.22 33.39 -0.01
CA GLN A 5 4.82 32.07 -0.12
C GLN A 5 4.62 31.39 1.23
N ASP A 6 3.76 30.39 1.26
CA ASP A 6 3.47 29.57 2.43
C ASP A 6 4.70 28.69 2.71
N THR A 7 5.68 29.25 3.43
CA THR A 7 6.98 28.65 3.79
C THR A 7 6.86 27.51 4.79
N SER A 8 5.66 27.18 5.25
CA SER A 8 5.46 26.11 6.22
C SER A 8 5.82 24.76 5.61
N SER A 9 6.59 23.98 6.36
CA SER A 9 7.10 22.68 5.90
C SER A 9 5.98 21.65 5.76
N ASP A 10 6.17 20.64 4.91
CA ASP A 10 5.23 19.52 4.78
C ASP A 10 4.90 18.89 6.15
N TYR A 11 5.91 18.79 7.03
CA TYR A 11 5.73 18.29 8.39
C TYR A 11 4.76 19.16 9.21
N GLU A 12 4.98 20.47 9.24
CA GLU A 12 4.12 21.42 9.97
C GLU A 12 2.70 21.42 9.44
N LYS A 13 2.53 21.42 8.10
CA LYS A 13 1.22 21.37 7.44
C LYS A 13 0.47 20.09 7.81
N LEU A 14 1.14 18.94 7.74
CA LEU A 14 0.55 17.66 8.14
C LEU A 14 0.18 17.64 9.62
N LEU A 15 1.07 18.11 10.50
CA LEU A 15 0.83 18.17 11.95
C LEU A 15 -0.32 19.11 12.30
N ALA A 16 -0.41 20.28 11.66
CA ALA A 16 -1.49 21.23 11.85
C ALA A 16 -2.85 20.63 11.44
N GLN A 17 -2.90 19.87 10.34
CA GLN A 17 -4.12 19.18 9.92
C GLN A 17 -4.50 18.03 10.85
N LEU A 18 -3.55 17.29 11.39
CA LEU A 18 -3.84 16.27 12.40
C LEU A 18 -4.38 16.89 13.69
N LYS A 19 -3.84 18.04 14.11
CA LYS A 19 -4.32 18.80 15.27
C LYS A 19 -5.74 19.34 15.05
N SER A 20 -6.03 19.94 13.90
CA SER A 20 -7.36 20.48 13.60
C SER A 20 -8.46 19.42 13.61
N LYS A 21 -8.12 18.17 13.29
CA LYS A 21 -9.03 17.02 13.35
C LYS A 21 -9.01 16.26 14.68
N SER A 22 -8.27 16.73 15.69
CA SER A 22 -8.06 16.01 16.97
C SER A 22 -7.49 14.59 16.81
N LEU A 23 -6.72 14.35 15.75
CA LEU A 23 -6.08 13.07 15.41
C LEU A 23 -4.61 13.01 15.83
N ALA A 24 -4.03 14.14 16.25
CA ALA A 24 -2.65 14.21 16.71
C ALA A 24 -2.34 13.21 17.84
N LYS A 25 -3.33 12.91 18.68
CA LYS A 25 -3.24 11.88 19.75
C LYS A 25 -2.87 10.48 19.25
N TYR A 26 -3.13 10.16 17.98
CA TYR A 26 -2.75 8.85 17.42
C TYR A 26 -1.26 8.76 17.11
N LEU A 27 -0.55 9.90 17.04
CA LEU A 27 0.91 9.91 16.93
C LEU A 27 1.57 9.42 18.21
N ASP A 28 0.93 9.59 19.37
CA ASP A 28 1.43 9.10 20.66
C ASP A 28 1.45 7.57 20.74
N ASN A 29 0.70 6.90 19.86
CA ASN A 29 0.61 5.44 19.80
C ASN A 29 1.65 4.80 18.87
N ILE A 30 2.46 5.60 18.17
CA ILE A 30 3.48 5.09 17.25
C ILE A 30 4.87 5.60 17.65
N PRO A 31 5.96 4.88 17.31
CA PRO A 31 7.31 5.36 17.56
C PRO A 31 7.55 6.72 16.90
N THR A 32 8.24 7.61 17.61
CA THR A 32 8.73 8.87 17.04
C THR A 32 9.86 8.61 16.04
N PRO A 33 10.17 9.55 15.12
CA PRO A 33 11.20 9.35 14.11
C PRO A 33 12.60 9.03 14.67
N ASP A 34 12.95 9.56 15.85
CA ASP A 34 14.21 9.27 16.55
C ASP A 34 14.30 7.83 17.08
N ARG A 35 13.15 7.12 17.15
CA ARG A 35 13.06 5.75 17.66
C ARG A 35 13.00 4.69 16.57
N VAL A 36 13.00 5.09 15.29
CA VAL A 36 13.07 4.16 14.17
C VAL A 36 14.44 4.25 13.50
N GLU A 37 14.93 3.12 12.99
CA GLU A 37 16.25 3.06 12.37
C GLU A 37 16.20 3.62 10.93
N PHE A 38 17.02 4.64 10.68
CA PHE A 38 17.31 5.14 9.35
C PHE A 38 18.73 4.77 8.94
N SER A 39 18.95 4.58 7.65
CA SER A 39 20.27 4.33 7.09
C SER A 39 20.47 5.13 5.82
N SER A 40 21.72 5.32 5.42
CA SER A 40 22.05 5.97 4.14
C SER A 40 21.60 5.09 2.97
N SER A 41 20.97 5.71 1.99
CA SER A 41 20.58 5.06 0.75
C SER A 41 21.74 5.05 -0.25
N THR A 42 21.95 3.92 -0.90
CA THR A 42 22.89 3.80 -2.03
C THR A 42 22.17 3.76 -3.39
N LEU A 43 20.84 3.91 -3.40
CA LEU A 43 20.05 3.89 -4.64
C LEU A 43 20.08 5.28 -5.31
N PRO A 44 20.48 5.38 -6.59
CA PRO A 44 20.75 6.68 -7.25
C PRO A 44 19.49 7.52 -7.47
N ASN A 45 18.31 6.89 -7.49
CA ASN A 45 17.02 7.56 -7.68
C ASN A 45 16.19 7.62 -6.39
N ALA A 46 16.78 7.40 -5.23
CA ALA A 46 16.10 7.47 -3.93
C ALA A 46 16.46 8.74 -3.15
N LEU A 47 15.63 9.08 -2.17
CA LEU A 47 16.03 10.01 -1.10
C LEU A 47 17.30 9.49 -0.41
N PRO A 48 18.11 10.40 0.20
CA PRO A 48 19.39 10.05 0.79
C PRO A 48 19.30 9.05 1.95
N SER A 49 18.12 8.87 2.53
CA SER A 49 17.89 7.96 3.65
C SER A 49 16.79 6.96 3.34
N LYS A 50 17.01 5.74 3.82
CA LYS A 50 16.07 4.61 3.80
C LYS A 50 15.63 4.29 5.23
N LEU A 51 14.39 3.81 5.37
CA LEU A 51 13.76 3.51 6.66
C LEU A 51 13.74 2.01 6.89
N PHE A 52 14.24 1.54 8.03
CA PHE A 52 14.13 0.14 8.42
C PHE A 52 12.69 -0.19 8.80
N VAL A 53 12.13 -1.24 8.19
CA VAL A 53 10.72 -1.63 8.42
C VAL A 53 10.54 -3.05 8.94
N GLY A 54 11.59 -3.88 8.92
CA GLY A 54 11.51 -5.25 9.42
C GLY A 54 12.53 -6.18 8.82
N ARG A 55 12.27 -7.50 8.87
CA ARG A 55 13.19 -8.52 8.37
C ARG A 55 12.49 -9.56 7.51
N GLN A 56 13.17 -10.03 6.48
CA GLN A 56 12.69 -11.10 5.61
C GLN A 56 12.56 -12.41 6.39
N GLN A 57 11.45 -13.13 6.24
CA GLN A 57 11.11 -14.28 7.07
C GLN A 57 12.17 -15.41 7.02
N ASN A 58 12.65 -15.73 5.82
CA ASN A 58 13.49 -16.92 5.60
C ASN A 58 14.97 -16.66 5.80
N THR A 59 15.46 -15.50 5.34
CA THR A 59 16.90 -15.15 5.34
C THR A 59 17.29 -14.24 6.51
N ASN A 60 16.30 -13.66 7.20
CA ASN A 60 16.50 -12.65 8.23
C ASN A 60 17.19 -11.34 7.75
N ASN A 61 17.25 -11.14 6.44
CA ASN A 61 17.77 -9.91 5.80
C ASN A 61 16.96 -8.69 6.25
N LYS A 62 17.64 -7.56 6.46
CA LYS A 62 16.96 -6.31 6.83
C LYS A 62 16.14 -5.80 5.65
N ILE A 63 14.88 -5.46 5.89
CA ILE A 63 13.99 -4.84 4.91
C ILE A 63 13.98 -3.34 5.15
N TYR A 64 14.29 -2.58 4.10
CA TYR A 64 14.23 -1.13 4.10
C TYR A 64 13.19 -0.62 3.11
N ALA A 65 12.53 0.48 3.48
CA ALA A 65 11.68 1.26 2.62
C ALA A 65 12.45 2.47 2.05
N TYR A 66 12.34 2.66 0.74
CA TYR A 66 12.99 3.72 -0.01
C TYR A 66 11.91 4.57 -0.66
N MET A 67 12.09 5.88 -0.58
CA MET A 67 11.29 6.81 -1.35
C MET A 67 12.06 7.15 -2.63
N GLN A 68 11.62 6.61 -3.75
CA GLN A 68 12.29 6.70 -5.05
C GLN A 68 11.52 7.60 -6.01
N HIS A 69 12.24 8.43 -6.74
CA HIS A 69 11.71 9.23 -7.82
C HIS A 69 11.24 8.33 -8.96
N SER A 70 9.94 8.33 -9.25
CA SER A 70 9.38 7.60 -10.38
C SER A 70 9.68 8.37 -11.67
N GLN A 71 10.50 7.79 -12.55
CA GLN A 71 10.72 8.30 -13.90
C GLN A 71 9.67 7.79 -14.91
N ARG A 72 8.80 6.86 -14.48
CA ARG A 72 7.79 6.28 -15.34
C ARG A 72 6.53 7.15 -15.30
N CYS A 73 6.49 8.18 -16.13
CA CYS A 73 5.25 8.62 -16.75
C CYS A 73 5.53 9.43 -18.01
N LYS A 74 4.79 9.07 -19.07
CA LYS A 74 4.81 9.73 -20.37
C LYS A 74 4.16 11.12 -20.26
N GLN A 75 4.83 12.11 -20.83
CA GLN A 75 4.42 13.46 -21.28
C GLN A 75 3.58 14.40 -20.39
N ASP A 76 2.79 13.97 -19.40
CA ASP A 76 1.85 14.88 -18.69
C ASP A 76 1.74 14.72 -17.17
N SER A 77 2.46 13.79 -16.53
CA SER A 77 2.41 13.70 -15.06
C SER A 77 3.63 14.36 -14.41
N THR A 78 3.38 15.16 -13.38
CA THR A 78 4.44 15.63 -12.50
C THR A 78 5.23 14.44 -11.93
N PRO A 79 6.56 14.57 -11.82
CA PRO A 79 7.37 13.57 -11.15
C PRO A 79 6.83 13.35 -9.73
N HIS A 80 6.74 12.08 -9.33
CA HIS A 80 6.26 11.72 -8.00
C HIS A 80 7.14 10.63 -7.40
N HIS A 81 7.23 10.64 -6.07
CA HIS A 81 7.98 9.64 -5.33
C HIS A 81 7.11 8.43 -5.01
N GLN A 82 7.62 7.25 -5.37
CA GLN A 82 7.08 5.95 -5.00
C GLN A 82 7.83 5.38 -3.79
N VAL A 83 7.11 4.74 -2.87
CA VAL A 83 7.73 3.95 -1.81
C VAL A 83 7.94 2.52 -2.31
N ASN A 84 9.17 2.05 -2.30
CA ASN A 84 9.56 0.67 -2.64
C ASN A 84 10.30 0.03 -1.47
N PHE A 85 10.27 -1.30 -1.42
CA PHE A 85 10.83 -2.08 -0.32
C PHE A 85 11.89 -3.03 -0.86
N TYR A 86 13.00 -3.15 -0.14
CA TYR A 86 14.07 -4.06 -0.51
C TYR A 86 14.59 -4.80 0.71
N ALA A 87 14.80 -6.11 0.59
CA ALA A 87 15.65 -6.87 1.49
C ALA A 87 17.11 -6.64 1.09
N GLU A 88 17.94 -6.24 2.04
CA GLU A 88 19.37 -6.03 1.83
C GLU A 88 20.20 -7.13 2.49
N ASN A 89 21.14 -7.66 1.72
CA ASN A 89 22.20 -8.54 2.20
C ASN A 89 23.55 -8.01 1.68
N GLY A 90 24.22 -7.19 2.50
CA GLY A 90 25.40 -6.43 2.05
C GLY A 90 25.04 -5.50 0.88
N ASP A 91 25.76 -5.65 -0.23
CA ASP A 91 25.53 -4.84 -1.44
C ASP A 91 24.31 -5.31 -2.25
N GLN A 92 23.87 -6.55 -2.07
CA GLN A 92 22.73 -7.12 -2.78
C GLN A 92 21.41 -6.58 -2.24
N LYS A 93 20.50 -6.24 -3.17
CA LYS A 93 19.19 -5.66 -2.88
C LYS A 93 18.13 -6.42 -3.64
N GLU A 94 17.28 -7.15 -2.94
CA GLU A 94 16.15 -7.87 -3.51
C GLU A 94 14.88 -7.04 -3.32
N ARG A 95 14.18 -6.72 -4.42
CA ARG A 95 12.95 -5.93 -4.33
C ARG A 95 11.81 -6.78 -3.75
N ILE A 96 11.18 -6.29 -2.68
CA ILE A 96 9.99 -6.89 -2.09
C ILE A 96 8.76 -6.11 -2.57
N LEU A 97 7.75 -6.84 -3.05
CA LEU A 97 6.49 -6.24 -3.45
C LEU A 97 5.66 -5.89 -2.20
N SER A 98 5.03 -4.71 -2.19
CA SER A 98 4.22 -4.30 -1.04
C SER A 98 3.05 -5.25 -0.73
N LYS A 99 2.63 -6.07 -1.71
CA LYS A 99 1.57 -7.07 -1.52
C LYS A 99 2.04 -8.31 -0.73
N THR A 100 3.34 -8.61 -0.74
CA THR A 100 3.95 -9.77 -0.06
C THR A 100 4.65 -9.39 1.22
N LEU A 101 4.69 -8.10 1.60
CA LEU A 101 5.39 -7.64 2.81
C LEU A 101 4.87 -8.31 4.09
N GLN A 102 3.59 -8.67 4.12
CA GLN A 102 2.97 -9.32 5.27
C GLN A 102 3.51 -10.74 5.52
N GLU A 103 4.13 -11.37 4.53
CA GLU A 103 4.80 -12.67 4.64
C GLU A 103 6.16 -12.56 5.37
N HIS A 104 6.54 -11.36 5.82
CA HIS A 104 7.81 -11.07 6.48
C HIS A 104 7.61 -10.53 7.90
N LYS A 105 8.69 -10.49 8.69
CA LYS A 105 8.70 -9.97 10.06
C LYS A 105 8.76 -8.45 10.05
N ILE A 106 7.65 -7.83 9.65
CA ILE A 106 7.49 -6.37 9.63
C ILE A 106 7.27 -5.86 11.05
N LEU A 107 7.87 -4.71 11.37
CA LEU A 107 7.78 -4.11 12.70
C LEU A 107 6.60 -3.13 12.80
N PRO A 108 6.05 -2.94 14.02
CA PRO A 108 5.15 -1.83 14.30
C PRO A 108 5.81 -0.47 14.02
N PRO A 109 5.05 0.50 13.48
CA PRO A 109 3.61 0.45 13.20
C PRO A 109 3.29 -0.07 11.77
N PHE A 110 4.28 -0.50 11.00
CA PHE A 110 4.12 -0.81 9.58
C PHE A 110 3.30 -2.10 9.36
N ASP A 111 3.48 -3.12 10.18
CA ASP A 111 2.70 -4.35 10.15
C ASP A 111 1.19 -4.07 10.37
N LYS A 112 0.87 -3.13 11.26
CA LYS A 112 -0.51 -2.71 11.56
C LYS A 112 -1.18 -1.94 10.42
N THR A 113 -0.46 -1.60 9.35
CA THR A 113 -1.05 -1.01 8.14
C THR A 113 -1.65 -2.04 7.18
N LEU A 114 -1.27 -3.30 7.33
CA LEU A 114 -1.73 -4.43 6.51
C LEU A 114 -2.85 -5.19 7.25
N PRO A 115 -3.67 -6.00 6.57
CA PRO A 115 -4.57 -6.95 7.23
C PRO A 115 -3.80 -8.07 7.96
N GLU A 116 -4.50 -9.00 8.63
CA GLU A 116 -3.88 -10.21 9.24
C GLU A 116 -3.77 -11.38 8.26
N ASP A 117 -4.65 -11.42 7.26
CA ASP A 117 -4.64 -12.38 6.17
C ASP A 117 -3.95 -11.78 4.93
N PRO A 118 -2.79 -12.32 4.49
CA PRO A 118 -2.07 -11.82 3.32
C PRO A 118 -2.87 -11.87 2.02
N GLN A 119 -3.85 -12.77 1.90
CA GLN A 119 -4.68 -12.88 0.70
C GLN A 119 -5.64 -11.69 0.54
N GLN A 120 -5.86 -10.92 1.61
CA GLN A 120 -6.79 -9.79 1.62
C GLN A 120 -6.10 -8.44 1.39
N VAL A 121 -4.79 -8.42 1.12
CA VAL A 121 -4.05 -7.16 0.93
C VAL A 121 -4.55 -6.39 -0.29
N THR A 122 -5.26 -5.30 -0.03
CA THR A 122 -5.84 -4.42 -1.05
C THR A 122 -4.86 -3.34 -1.52
N GLN A 123 -5.27 -2.55 -2.52
CA GLN A 123 -4.54 -1.34 -2.89
C GLN A 123 -4.56 -0.28 -1.78
N ASN A 124 -5.64 -0.20 -0.99
CA ASN A 124 -5.76 0.79 0.07
C ASN A 124 -4.76 0.49 1.21
N ASP A 125 -4.54 -0.78 1.52
CA ASP A 125 -3.60 -1.21 2.58
C ASP A 125 -2.17 -0.85 2.20
N ARG A 126 -1.79 -1.13 0.95
CA ARG A 126 -0.51 -0.71 0.36
C ARG A 126 -0.36 0.81 0.35
N ALA A 127 -1.44 1.56 0.08
CA ALA A 127 -1.43 3.01 0.13
C ALA A 127 -1.24 3.54 1.58
N ARG A 128 -1.88 2.92 2.57
CA ARG A 128 -1.71 3.25 4.00
C ARG A 128 -0.28 3.01 4.46
N LEU A 129 0.29 1.86 4.13
CA LEU A 129 1.70 1.56 4.39
C LEU A 129 2.63 2.62 3.76
N GLY A 130 2.43 2.91 2.47
CA GLY A 130 3.24 3.90 1.77
C GLY A 130 3.10 5.32 2.32
N VAL A 131 1.95 5.69 2.88
CA VAL A 131 1.75 6.99 3.55
C VAL A 131 2.46 7.03 4.90
N MET A 132 2.44 5.93 5.67
CA MET A 132 3.20 5.86 6.93
C MET A 132 4.70 5.98 6.70
N VAL A 133 5.26 5.32 5.69
CA VAL A 133 6.69 5.48 5.35
C VAL A 133 7.01 6.94 4.99
N ARG A 134 6.16 7.59 4.18
CA ARG A 134 6.33 9.01 3.84
C ARG A 134 6.29 9.89 5.08
N TRP A 135 5.35 9.65 6.00
CA TRP A 135 5.27 10.39 7.26
C TRP A 135 6.59 10.32 8.04
N TYR A 136 7.17 9.13 8.22
CA TYR A 136 8.45 8.99 8.92
C TYR A 136 9.59 9.73 8.22
N LEU A 137 9.69 9.65 6.89
CA LEU A 137 10.72 10.35 6.13
C LEU A 137 10.55 11.88 6.16
N ILE A 138 9.31 12.38 6.17
CA ILE A 138 9.01 13.81 6.33
C ILE A 138 9.36 14.26 7.76
N ALA A 139 8.91 13.51 8.76
CA ALA A 139 9.08 13.84 10.17
C ALA A 139 10.55 13.77 10.62
N ALA A 140 11.35 12.90 10.01
CA ALA A 140 12.80 12.87 10.18
C ALA A 140 13.55 13.95 9.36
N GLY A 141 12.84 14.72 8.52
CA GLY A 141 13.42 15.79 7.71
C GLY A 141 14.14 15.33 6.44
N TYR A 142 14.03 14.07 6.03
CA TYR A 142 14.64 13.55 4.81
C TYR A 142 13.81 13.88 3.55
N ALA A 143 12.48 13.97 3.68
CA ALA A 143 11.57 14.31 2.58
C ALA A 143 10.99 15.72 2.76
N LYS A 144 11.77 16.76 2.41
CA LYS A 144 11.38 18.16 2.62
C LYS A 144 10.52 18.70 1.47
N ASN A 145 9.28 19.08 1.75
CA ASN A 145 8.39 19.82 0.83
C ASN A 145 8.16 19.16 -0.54
N VAL A 146 8.22 17.83 -0.59
CA VAL A 146 8.01 17.03 -1.80
C VAL A 146 6.65 16.32 -1.79
N VAL A 147 6.15 15.93 -0.62
CA VAL A 147 5.02 14.98 -0.54
C VAL A 147 3.69 15.67 -0.76
N LEU A 148 3.47 16.84 -0.16
CA LEU A 148 2.21 17.57 -0.36
C LEU A 148 2.12 18.20 -1.74
N LYS A 149 3.26 18.57 -2.33
CA LYS A 149 3.33 19.05 -3.71
C LYS A 149 2.93 17.96 -4.71
N GLU A 150 3.32 16.72 -4.44
CA GLU A 150 3.03 15.58 -5.32
C GLU A 150 1.64 14.97 -5.09
N ASN A 151 1.13 15.07 -3.86
CA ASN A 151 -0.11 14.43 -3.48
C ASN A 151 -0.87 15.22 -2.40
N GLU A 152 -1.78 16.08 -2.84
CA GLU A 152 -2.67 16.87 -1.98
C GLU A 152 -3.58 16.00 -1.09
N SER A 153 -3.83 14.74 -1.47
CA SER A 153 -4.64 13.81 -0.66
C SER A 153 -3.85 13.14 0.47
N CYS A 154 -2.53 13.35 0.54
CA CYS A 154 -1.67 12.73 1.55
C CYS A 154 -2.14 12.97 3.00
N PRO A 155 -2.56 14.18 3.42
CA PRO A 155 -3.00 14.40 4.79
C PRO A 155 -4.26 13.61 5.17
N VAL A 156 -5.22 13.50 4.24
CA VAL A 156 -6.45 12.72 4.45
C VAL A 156 -6.11 11.24 4.56
N ARG A 157 -5.21 10.74 3.71
CA ARG A 157 -4.75 9.35 3.78
C ARG A 157 -3.95 9.06 5.05
N LEU A 158 -3.14 10.01 5.52
CA LEU A 158 -2.40 9.88 6.77
C LEU A 158 -3.35 9.79 7.97
N SER A 159 -4.36 10.65 8.00
CA SER A 159 -5.41 10.63 9.02
C SER A 159 -6.07 9.24 9.08
N GLY A 160 -6.51 8.71 7.93
CA GLY A 160 -7.13 7.39 7.85
C GLY A 160 -6.18 6.23 8.19
N ALA A 161 -4.89 6.35 7.86
CA ALA A 161 -3.88 5.36 8.23
C ALA A 161 -3.66 5.31 9.75
N LEU A 162 -3.53 6.48 10.40
CA LEU A 162 -3.36 6.57 11.85
C LEU A 162 -4.59 6.05 12.61
N GLU A 163 -5.80 6.41 12.18
CA GLU A 163 -7.03 5.87 12.75
C GLU A 163 -7.11 4.35 12.64
N TYR A 164 -6.71 3.81 11.49
CA TYR A 164 -6.70 2.35 11.30
C TYR A 164 -5.69 1.66 12.22
N ILE A 165 -4.46 2.17 12.27
CA ILE A 165 -3.40 1.62 13.12
C ILE A 165 -3.82 1.68 14.58
N ALA A 166 -4.41 2.80 15.03
CA ALA A 166 -4.89 2.96 16.40
C ALA A 166 -5.98 1.93 16.76
N LYS A 167 -6.86 1.57 15.82
CA LYS A 167 -7.83 0.48 16.04
C LYS A 167 -7.19 -0.90 16.17
N ARG A 168 -6.02 -1.10 15.55
CA ARG A 168 -5.32 -2.40 15.50
C ARG A 168 -4.27 -2.60 16.60
N LEU A 169 -3.67 -1.54 17.14
CA LEU A 169 -2.67 -1.64 18.21
C LEU A 169 -3.27 -2.10 19.55
N GLY A 170 -4.59 -1.98 19.74
CA GLY A 170 -5.24 -2.31 21.02
C GLY A 170 -4.66 -1.51 22.21
N PRO A 171 -5.21 -1.66 23.43
CA PRO A 171 -4.70 -0.96 24.61
C PRO A 171 -3.34 -1.48 25.12
N SER A 172 -2.97 -2.72 24.77
CA SER A 172 -1.81 -3.42 25.35
C SER A 172 -0.54 -3.41 24.48
N GLU A 173 -0.61 -2.99 23.21
CA GLU A 173 0.59 -2.78 22.36
C GLU A 173 1.01 -1.31 22.31
N LEU A 174 0.45 -0.47 23.20
CA LEU A 174 0.94 0.88 23.44
C LEU A 174 2.44 0.79 23.76
N TRP A 175 3.23 1.32 22.83
CA TRP A 175 4.68 1.23 22.84
C TRP A 175 5.23 1.62 24.21
N SER A 176 5.73 0.63 24.95
CA SER A 176 6.44 0.87 26.20
C SER A 176 7.85 1.30 25.87
N PRO A 177 8.34 2.48 26.33
CA PRO A 177 9.72 2.87 26.14
C PRO A 177 10.59 1.86 26.87
N SER A 178 11.31 1.01 26.14
CA SER A 178 12.35 0.19 26.75
C SER A 178 13.42 1.13 27.32
N VAL A 179 13.43 1.25 28.63
CA VAL A 179 14.47 1.93 29.40
C VAL A 179 15.73 1.08 29.32
N GLY A 180 16.77 1.63 28.71
CA GLY A 180 18.19 1.32 28.93
C GLY A 180 18.58 -0.14 29.17
N GLY A 181 18.92 -0.85 28.10
CA GLY A 181 19.78 -2.03 28.17
C GLY A 181 21.16 -1.70 27.59
N THR A 182 22.11 -1.37 28.46
CA THR A 182 23.55 -1.30 28.19
C THR A 182 24.08 -2.62 27.58
N PRO A 183 25.16 -2.60 26.80
CA PRO A 183 25.73 -3.80 26.19
C PRO A 183 26.49 -4.59 27.25
N GLU A 184 25.94 -5.73 27.68
CA GLU A 184 26.69 -6.71 28.46
C GLU A 184 27.22 -7.78 27.52
N VAL A 185 28.53 -7.70 27.31
CA VAL A 185 29.38 -8.76 26.79
C VAL A 185 29.32 -9.92 27.79
N GLU A 186 28.95 -11.12 27.34
CA GLU A 186 29.73 -12.34 27.62
C GLU A 186 29.19 -13.57 26.86
N LEU A 187 30.15 -14.37 26.38
CA LEU A 187 30.03 -15.59 25.57
C LEU A 187 30.40 -16.80 26.49
N PRO A 188 30.43 -18.04 25.99
CA PRO A 188 29.37 -19.03 25.79
C PRO A 188 29.42 -20.16 26.86
N THR A 189 28.35 -20.96 26.99
CA THR A 189 28.50 -22.38 27.40
C THR A 189 27.34 -23.24 26.89
N THR A 190 27.63 -24.15 25.95
CA THR A 190 26.80 -25.31 25.62
C THR A 190 27.08 -26.42 26.66
N PRO A 191 26.13 -27.33 26.93
CA PRO A 191 26.29 -28.64 26.29
C PRO A 191 24.98 -29.33 25.85
N LEU A 192 25.11 -29.96 24.68
CA LEU A 192 24.60 -31.27 24.24
C LEU A 192 23.37 -31.89 24.93
N GLY A 193 22.36 -32.18 24.09
CA GLY A 193 21.31 -33.18 24.33
C GLY A 193 20.59 -33.54 23.02
N CYS A 194 21.07 -34.58 22.33
CA CYS A 194 20.47 -35.16 21.12
C CYS A 194 19.18 -35.94 21.45
N VAL A 195 18.12 -35.83 20.62
CA VAL A 195 17.21 -36.94 20.27
C VAL A 195 16.62 -36.69 18.86
N ALA A 196 16.42 -37.80 18.15
CA ALA A 196 16.30 -37.97 16.72
C ALA A 196 14.90 -37.73 16.11
N ILE A 197 14.95 -37.66 14.78
CA ILE A 197 13.91 -37.58 13.75
C ILE A 197 13.03 -38.84 13.73
N GLU A 198 11.72 -38.71 13.42
CA GLU A 198 11.05 -39.49 12.36
C GLU A 198 9.67 -38.92 11.94
N PRO A 199 9.19 -39.24 10.71
CA PRO A 199 8.22 -38.44 9.94
C PRO A 199 6.76 -38.95 9.95
N ALA A 200 5.90 -38.17 9.29
CA ALA A 200 4.43 -38.23 9.16
C ALA A 200 3.80 -39.57 8.71
N PRO A 201 2.46 -39.67 8.77
CA PRO A 201 1.75 -39.89 7.51
C PRO A 201 0.44 -39.10 7.32
N PHE A 202 0.14 -38.87 6.04
CA PHE A 202 -1.09 -38.36 5.46
C PHE A 202 -2.32 -39.25 5.73
N SER A 203 -3.51 -38.64 5.81
CA SER A 203 -4.76 -39.18 5.24
C SER A 203 -5.89 -38.14 5.21
N ALA A 204 -6.07 -37.49 4.05
CA ALA A 204 -7.30 -37.29 3.23
C ALA A 204 -8.66 -36.85 3.87
N PRO A 205 -9.75 -36.67 3.08
CA PRO A 205 -10.20 -35.39 2.54
C PRO A 205 -11.59 -34.98 3.06
N VAL A 206 -11.81 -33.68 3.31
CA VAL A 206 -13.17 -33.17 3.61
C VAL A 206 -13.80 -32.67 2.31
N VAL A 207 -14.81 -33.40 1.89
CA VAL A 207 -15.84 -33.03 0.90
C VAL A 207 -16.53 -31.76 1.40
N ILE A 208 -16.59 -30.70 0.59
CA ILE A 208 -17.56 -29.63 0.78
C ILE A 208 -18.43 -29.55 -0.46
N GLU A 209 -19.69 -29.82 -0.19
CA GLU A 209 -20.84 -29.85 -1.06
C GLU A 209 -21.20 -28.45 -1.56
N GLU A 210 -21.55 -28.41 -2.83
CA GLU A 210 -22.04 -27.28 -3.59
C GLU A 210 -23.46 -26.89 -3.12
N GLN A 211 -23.66 -25.65 -2.66
CA GLN A 211 -25.00 -25.05 -2.65
C GLN A 211 -24.97 -23.59 -3.13
N LEU A 212 -25.37 -23.45 -4.39
CA LEU A 212 -25.95 -22.26 -4.99
C LEU A 212 -27.21 -21.83 -4.22
N ALA A 213 -27.24 -20.58 -3.76
CA ALA A 213 -28.49 -19.91 -3.43
C ALA A 213 -28.43 -18.44 -3.86
N VAL A 214 -29.13 -18.18 -4.96
CA VAL A 214 -29.55 -16.87 -5.43
C VAL A 214 -30.51 -16.26 -4.40
N GLY A 215 -30.12 -15.15 -3.79
CA GLY A 215 -30.98 -14.34 -2.91
C GLY A 215 -31.09 -12.91 -3.43
N ARG A 216 -32.03 -12.68 -4.35
CA ARG A 216 -32.57 -11.35 -4.63
C ARG A 216 -33.59 -11.07 -3.52
N ASP A 217 -33.28 -10.18 -2.60
CA ASP A 217 -34.30 -9.57 -1.75
C ASP A 217 -34.31 -8.05 -1.93
N ALA A 218 -35.43 -7.62 -2.51
CA ALA A 218 -35.84 -6.25 -2.66
C ALA A 218 -36.18 -5.67 -1.29
N VAL A 219 -35.47 -4.63 -0.88
CA VAL A 219 -35.86 -3.80 0.26
C VAL A 219 -36.97 -2.87 -0.21
N ASN A 220 -38.21 -3.34 -0.11
CA ASN A 220 -39.41 -2.51 -0.10
C ASN A 220 -39.45 -1.74 1.24
N HIS A 221 -39.10 -0.46 1.22
CA HIS A 221 -39.47 0.43 2.32
C HIS A 221 -40.94 0.86 2.14
N THR A 222 -41.83 0.13 2.81
CA THR A 222 -43.18 0.57 3.13
C THR A 222 -43.08 1.80 4.04
N VAL A 223 -43.32 2.98 3.48
CA VAL A 223 -43.53 4.21 4.24
C VAL A 223 -44.89 4.10 4.91
N GLN A 224 -44.90 3.92 6.23
CA GLN A 224 -46.12 4.03 7.02
C GLN A 224 -46.60 5.48 7.03
N ASP A 225 -47.83 5.64 6.57
CA ASP A 225 -48.59 6.87 6.54
C ASP A 225 -49.07 7.20 7.97
N THR A 226 -48.29 7.99 8.71
CA THR A 226 -48.77 8.60 9.97
C THR A 226 -49.53 9.88 9.63
N SER A 227 -50.85 9.71 9.48
CA SER A 227 -51.83 10.79 9.45
C SER A 227 -51.74 11.63 10.73
N LEU A 228 -51.12 12.81 10.62
CA LEU A 228 -51.15 13.85 11.65
C LEU A 228 -51.96 15.04 11.15
N ARG A 229 -53.22 15.04 11.62
CA ARG A 229 -54.03 16.15 12.12
C ARG A 229 -53.56 17.57 11.76
N GLY A 230 -54.43 18.28 11.05
CA GLY A 230 -54.23 19.61 10.47
C GLY A 230 -53.68 20.69 11.40
N THR A 231 -52.50 21.18 11.03
CA THR A 231 -52.06 22.56 11.26
C THR A 231 -51.75 23.16 9.90
N LYS A 232 -52.39 24.28 9.55
CA LYS A 232 -52.17 25.01 8.28
C LYS A 232 -50.67 25.30 8.10
N ARG A 233 -50.03 24.63 7.13
CA ARG A 233 -48.64 24.95 6.74
C ARG A 233 -48.61 26.36 6.14
N PRO A 234 -47.64 27.21 6.50
CA PRO A 234 -47.45 28.48 5.83
C PRO A 234 -46.97 28.22 4.39
N ALA A 235 -47.62 28.82 3.40
CA ALA A 235 -47.35 28.66 1.96
C ALA A 235 -45.88 28.93 1.53
N LYS A 236 -45.07 29.50 2.42
CA LYS A 236 -43.63 29.71 2.22
C LYS A 236 -42.81 28.41 2.30
N SER A 237 -43.32 27.38 2.99
CA SER A 237 -42.63 26.10 3.21
C SER A 237 -42.59 25.20 1.96
N ASP A 238 -43.57 25.29 1.06
CA ASP A 238 -43.64 24.37 -0.09
C ASP A 238 -42.70 24.81 -1.22
N ALA A 239 -42.46 26.11 -1.38
CA ALA A 239 -41.49 26.65 -2.34
C ALA A 239 -40.04 26.26 -1.99
N ASP A 240 -39.70 26.25 -0.69
CA ASP A 240 -38.37 25.86 -0.23
C ASP A 240 -38.11 24.36 -0.43
N ILE A 241 -39.15 23.53 -0.28
CA ILE A 241 -39.07 22.08 -0.53
C ILE A 241 -38.87 21.79 -2.03
N GLU A 242 -39.62 22.48 -2.91
CA GLU A 242 -39.45 22.34 -4.36
C GLU A 242 -38.06 22.78 -4.83
N HIS A 243 -37.52 23.86 -4.25
CA HIS A 243 -36.17 24.32 -4.55
C HIS A 243 -35.10 23.30 -4.12
N LEU A 244 -35.23 22.70 -2.93
CA LEU A 244 -34.33 21.65 -2.47
C LEU A 244 -34.42 20.39 -3.33
N LEU A 245 -35.62 20.01 -3.77
CA LEU A 245 -35.81 18.88 -4.70
C LEU A 245 -35.17 19.13 -6.06
N ALA A 246 -35.30 20.35 -6.60
CA ALA A 246 -34.65 20.73 -7.84
C ALA A 246 -33.12 20.66 -7.72
N LEU A 247 -32.57 21.14 -6.61
CA LEU A 247 -31.13 21.10 -6.35
C LEU A 247 -30.62 19.66 -6.20
N ALA A 248 -31.35 18.81 -5.49
CA ALA A 248 -31.03 17.38 -5.35
C ALA A 248 -31.07 16.65 -6.71
N LYS A 249 -32.10 16.90 -7.53
CA LYS A 249 -32.21 16.35 -8.90
C LYS A 249 -31.03 16.79 -9.77
N GLY A 250 -30.62 18.05 -9.70
CA GLY A 250 -29.45 18.56 -10.41
C GLY A 250 -28.15 17.87 -10.00
N GLN A 251 -27.94 17.68 -8.70
CA GLN A 251 -26.77 16.94 -8.20
C GLN A 251 -26.78 15.46 -8.63
N LEU A 252 -27.95 14.82 -8.61
CA LEU A 252 -28.11 13.44 -9.05
C LEU A 252 -27.78 13.29 -10.54
N ALA A 253 -28.27 14.19 -11.38
CA ALA A 253 -27.97 14.20 -12.81
C ALA A 253 -26.47 14.37 -13.08
N LYS A 254 -25.80 15.29 -12.36
CA LYS A 254 -24.35 15.50 -12.47
C LYS A 254 -23.56 14.25 -12.07
N LYS A 255 -23.93 13.60 -10.96
CA LYS A 255 -23.31 12.33 -10.52
C LYS A 255 -23.51 11.21 -11.54
N ARG A 256 -24.72 11.09 -12.12
CA ARG A 256 -25.03 10.10 -13.14
C ARG A 256 -24.21 10.31 -14.41
N SER A 257 -24.06 11.55 -14.87
CA SER A 257 -23.20 11.91 -16.00
C SER A 257 -21.74 11.53 -15.74
N HIS A 258 -21.21 11.84 -14.55
CA HIS A 258 -19.84 11.48 -14.20
C HIS A 258 -19.61 9.96 -14.13
N LEU A 259 -20.56 9.20 -13.58
CA LEU A 259 -20.49 7.73 -13.58
C LEU A 259 -20.50 7.16 -15.01
N GLN A 260 -21.26 7.76 -15.92
CA GLN A 260 -21.30 7.34 -17.31
C GLN A 260 -19.96 7.62 -18.02
N GLU A 261 -19.32 8.75 -17.73
CA GLU A 261 -17.98 9.07 -18.21
C GLU A 261 -16.93 8.05 -17.72
N ILE A 262 -16.98 7.69 -16.43
CA ILE A 262 -16.10 6.67 -15.85
C ILE A 262 -16.32 5.31 -16.55
N ALA A 263 -17.57 4.93 -16.79
CA ALA A 263 -17.89 3.66 -17.45
C ALA A 263 -17.35 3.58 -18.88
N VAL A 264 -17.32 4.71 -19.62
CA VAL A 264 -16.69 4.78 -20.95
C VAL A 264 -15.18 4.60 -20.82
N LYS A 265 -14.51 5.36 -19.93
CA LYS A 265 -13.07 5.23 -19.70
C LYS A 265 -12.65 3.81 -19.29
N MET A 266 -13.46 3.14 -18.46
CA MET A 266 -13.21 1.73 -18.10
C MET A 266 -13.26 0.80 -19.30
N ARG A 267 -14.20 1.03 -20.24
CA ARG A 267 -14.30 0.24 -21.46
C ARG A 267 -13.08 0.44 -22.36
N ASP A 268 -12.61 1.68 -22.49
CA ASP A 268 -11.43 2.00 -23.30
C ASP A 268 -10.17 1.34 -22.73
N VAL A 269 -9.98 1.40 -21.41
CA VAL A 269 -8.85 0.73 -20.71
C VAL A 269 -8.92 -0.79 -20.89
N GLU A 270 -10.10 -1.39 -20.79
CA GLU A 270 -10.27 -2.84 -21.00
C GLU A 270 -9.97 -3.23 -22.45
N GLN A 271 -10.30 -2.37 -23.43
CA GLN A 271 -9.95 -2.59 -24.83
C GLN A 271 -8.44 -2.50 -25.05
N GLU A 272 -7.76 -1.52 -24.45
CA GLU A 272 -6.30 -1.39 -24.52
C GLU A 272 -5.60 -2.59 -23.89
N ARG A 273 -6.09 -3.06 -22.75
CA ARG A 273 -5.59 -4.28 -22.09
C ARG A 273 -5.66 -5.49 -23.03
N ARG A 274 -6.78 -5.71 -23.72
CA ARG A 274 -6.93 -6.83 -24.67
C ARG A 274 -5.95 -6.73 -25.83
N LEU A 275 -5.70 -5.53 -26.35
CA LEU A 275 -4.71 -5.32 -27.41
C LEU A 275 -3.29 -5.65 -26.93
N LEU A 276 -2.96 -5.30 -25.69
CA LEU A 276 -1.67 -5.66 -25.09
C LEU A 276 -1.54 -7.18 -24.87
N GLU A 277 -2.59 -7.86 -24.42
CA GLU A 277 -2.60 -9.32 -24.26
C GLU A 277 -2.33 -10.03 -25.59
N VAL A 278 -2.97 -9.59 -26.69
CA VAL A 278 -2.68 -10.12 -28.04
C VAL A 278 -1.24 -9.88 -28.44
N ARG A 279 -0.71 -8.67 -28.19
CA ARG A 279 0.67 -8.34 -28.56
C ARG A 279 1.71 -9.12 -27.77
N ILE A 280 1.44 -9.43 -26.49
CA ILE A 280 2.28 -10.31 -25.68
C ILE A 280 2.29 -11.71 -26.30
N GLY A 281 1.13 -12.25 -26.70
CA GLY A 281 1.06 -13.56 -27.36
C GLY A 281 1.93 -13.66 -28.62
N VAL A 282 1.91 -12.62 -29.47
CA VAL A 282 2.79 -12.57 -30.67
C VAL A 282 4.27 -12.58 -30.29
N LEU A 283 4.65 -11.80 -29.27
CA LEU A 283 6.04 -11.75 -28.81
C LEU A 283 6.50 -13.07 -28.18
N ASP A 284 5.62 -13.80 -27.50
CA ASP A 284 5.93 -15.11 -26.94
C ASP A 284 6.17 -16.15 -28.04
N GLU A 285 5.42 -16.10 -29.15
CA GLU A 285 5.66 -16.93 -30.34
C GLU A 285 7.01 -16.62 -31.00
N ASP A 286 7.32 -15.33 -31.20
CA ASP A 286 8.60 -14.89 -31.76
C ASP A 286 9.78 -15.31 -30.86
N TRP A 287 9.63 -15.14 -29.53
CA TRP A 287 10.63 -15.55 -28.55
C TRP A 287 10.85 -17.06 -28.57
N GLY A 288 9.78 -17.85 -28.64
CA GLY A 288 9.88 -19.31 -28.78
C GLY A 288 10.67 -19.74 -30.02
N GLY A 289 10.49 -19.03 -31.14
CA GLY A 289 11.28 -19.23 -32.36
C GLY A 289 12.78 -18.95 -32.16
N LEU A 290 13.11 -17.82 -31.54
CA LEU A 290 14.50 -17.44 -31.24
C LEU A 290 15.16 -18.39 -30.23
N GLU A 291 14.45 -18.84 -29.21
CA GLU A 291 14.95 -19.81 -28.23
C GLU A 291 15.23 -21.17 -28.90
N ALA A 292 14.36 -21.61 -29.83
CA ALA A 292 14.58 -22.81 -30.61
C ALA A 292 15.81 -22.71 -31.54
N GLU A 293 16.04 -21.54 -32.14
CA GLU A 293 17.22 -21.28 -32.97
C GLU A 293 18.50 -21.25 -32.14
N ARG A 294 18.48 -20.58 -30.98
CA ARG A 294 19.57 -20.60 -30.00
C ARG A 294 19.94 -22.03 -29.61
N ASN A 295 18.96 -22.88 -29.31
CA ASN A 295 19.19 -24.27 -28.91
C ASN A 295 19.81 -25.13 -30.02
N LYS A 296 19.71 -24.74 -31.30
CA LYS A 296 20.43 -25.39 -32.41
C LYS A 296 21.90 -24.94 -32.49
N ILE A 297 22.17 -23.68 -32.19
CA ILE A 297 23.50 -23.07 -32.35
C ILE A 297 24.42 -23.42 -31.16
N VAL A 298 23.89 -23.40 -29.93
CA VAL A 298 24.70 -23.59 -28.70
C VAL A 298 25.52 -24.88 -28.71
N PRO A 299 24.97 -26.07 -29.04
CA PRO A 299 25.76 -27.31 -29.08
C PRO A 299 26.88 -27.27 -30.13
N SER A 300 26.68 -26.57 -31.24
CA SER A 300 27.69 -26.43 -32.29
C SER A 300 28.89 -25.58 -31.82
N ILE A 301 28.63 -24.56 -30.99
CA ILE A 301 29.68 -23.73 -30.38
C ILE A 301 30.44 -24.52 -29.32
N GLU A 302 29.74 -25.29 -28.48
CA GLU A 302 30.36 -26.12 -27.44
C GLU A 302 31.26 -27.21 -28.04
N ASN A 303 30.84 -27.84 -29.13
CA ASN A 303 31.66 -28.79 -29.87
C ASN A 303 32.89 -28.14 -30.50
N PHE A 304 32.76 -26.91 -31.03
CA PHE A 304 33.89 -26.18 -31.60
C PHE A 304 34.93 -25.80 -30.54
N ASN A 305 34.49 -25.35 -29.37
CA ASN A 305 35.39 -25.02 -28.27
C ASN A 305 36.10 -26.27 -27.72
N SER A 306 35.38 -27.40 -27.62
CA SER A 306 35.97 -28.68 -27.19
C SER A 306 37.04 -29.19 -28.17
N ALA A 307 36.94 -28.85 -29.45
CA ALA A 307 37.92 -29.22 -30.47
C ALA A 307 39.17 -28.30 -30.48
N LEU A 308 39.10 -27.10 -29.88
CA LEU A 308 40.24 -26.20 -29.74
C LEU A 308 41.11 -26.53 -28.51
N ASP A 309 40.55 -27.23 -27.53
CA ASP A 309 41.26 -27.64 -26.31
C ASP A 309 42.05 -28.96 -26.47
N HIS A 310 41.98 -29.61 -27.65
CA HIS A 310 42.71 -30.84 -28.01
C HIS A 310 43.78 -30.58 -29.07
#